data_AF-A0A656GKN2-F1
#
_entry.id   AF-A0A656GKN2-F1
#
_cell.length_a   1.000
_cell.length_b   1.000
_cell.length_c   1.000
_cell.angle_alpha   90.00
_cell.angle_beta   90.00
_cell.angle_gamma   90.00
#
_symmetry.space_group_name_H-M   'P 1'
#
loop_
_entity.id
_entity.type
_entity.pdbx_description
1 polymer ?
#
loop_
_entity_poly.entity_id
_entity_poly.type
_entity_poly.pdbx_seq_one_letter_code
_entity_poly.pdbx_strand_id
1 'polypeptide(L)' 'MTTIVSVRRHGKVVMAGDGQVSLGNTVMKGNAKKVRRLYHGEVIAGFAGAT' A
#
# COMPACT_ATOMS: atom_id res chain seq x y z
N MET A 1 10.75 4.63 -0.83
CA MET A 1 10.25 3.33 -1.35
C MET A 1 9.31 2.73 -0.31
N THR A 2 8.23 2.09 -0.74
CA THR A 2 7.22 1.49 0.15
C THR A 2 7.00 0.03 -0.28
N THR A 3 6.70 -0.84 0.66
CA THR A 3 6.38 -2.25 0.46
C THR A 3 4.88 -2.43 0.38
N ILE A 4 4.42 -3.19 -0.62
CA ILE A 4 3.03 -3.61 -0.74
C ILE A 4 2.99 -5.13 -0.89
N VAL A 5 2.15 -5.78 -0.09
CA VAL A 5 1.93 -7.22 -0.10
C VAL A 5 0.47 -7.54 -0.35
N SER A 6 0.22 -8.63 -1.06
CA SER A 6 -1.12 -9.16 -1.32
C SER A 6 -1.18 -10.63 -0.95
N VAL A 7 -2.21 -11.02 -0.21
CA VAL A 7 -2.48 -12.39 0.21
C VAL A 7 -3.86 -12.80 -0.29
N ARG A 8 -3.95 -13.99 -0.89
CA ARG A 8 -5.21 -14.61 -1.31
C ARG A 8 -5.36 -15.98 -0.66
N ARG A 9 -6.43 -16.16 0.12
CA ARG A 9 -6.71 -17.40 0.85
C ARG A 9 -8.21 -17.58 1.07
N HIS A 10 -8.70 -18.80 0.84
CA HIS A 10 -10.11 -19.20 1.06
C HIS A 10 -11.12 -18.21 0.41
N GLY A 11 -10.90 -17.86 -0.86
CA GLY A 11 -11.76 -16.94 -1.60
C GLY A 11 -11.69 -15.46 -1.15
N LYS A 12 -10.81 -15.11 -0.21
CA LYS A 12 -10.61 -13.73 0.27
C LYS A 12 -9.27 -13.18 -0.22
N VAL A 13 -9.25 -11.88 -0.50
CA VAL A 13 -8.04 -11.13 -0.88
C VAL A 13 -7.82 -10.00 0.13
N VAL A 14 -6.57 -9.86 0.59
CA VAL A 14 -6.12 -8.78 1.47
C VAL A 14 -4.89 -8.13 0.85
N MET A 15 -4.83 -6.81 0.90
CA MET A 15 -3.65 -6.05 0.53
C MET A 15 -3.22 -5.17 1.69
N ALA A 16 -1.93 -5.14 1.98
CA ALA A 16 -1.33 -4.29 3.00
C ALA A 16 -0.10 -3.58 2.42
N GLY A 17 0.24 -2.44 2.99
CA GLY A 17 1.49 -1.76 2.71
C GLY A 17 1.93 -0.95 3.91
N ASP A 18 3.24 -0.75 4.05
CA ASP A 18 3.77 0.11 5.11
C ASP A 18 3.52 1.60 4.80
N GLY A 19 3.61 2.42 5.85
CA GLY A 19 3.35 3.85 5.77
C GLY A 19 4.59 4.71 5.55
N GLN A 20 5.78 4.11 5.40
CA GLN A 20 7.03 4.86 5.35
C GLN A 20 7.19 5.59 4.02
N VAL A 21 7.51 6.87 4.13
CA VAL A 21 7.99 7.71 3.04
C VAL A 21 9.36 8.23 3.44
N SER A 22 10.33 8.01 2.57
CA SER A 22 11.72 8.42 2.78
C SER A 22 12.19 9.29 1.62
N LEU A 23 12.98 10.31 1.92
CA LEU A 23 13.73 11.12 0.95
C LEU A 23 15.22 10.92 1.24
N GLY A 24 15.92 10.29 0.29
CA GLY A 24 17.27 9.77 0.55
C GLY A 24 17.25 8.79 1.73
N ASN A 25 18.11 9.02 2.72
CA ASN A 25 18.23 8.18 3.92
C ASN A 25 17.34 8.64 5.08
N THR A 26 16.54 9.68 4.90
CA THR A 26 15.71 10.27 5.97
C THR A 26 14.26 9.84 5.83
N VAL A 27 13.65 9.35 6.91
CA VAL A 27 12.20 9.10 6.98
C VAL A 27 11.46 10.41 7.15
N MET A 28 10.60 10.76 6.19
CA MET A 28 9.81 11.99 6.20
C MET A 28 8.43 11.80 6.84
N LYS A 29 7.81 10.63 6.68
CA LYS A 29 6.45 10.36 7.16
C LYS A 29 6.25 8.87 7.39
N GLY A 30 5.61 8.49 8.49
CA GLY A 30 5.32 7.10 8.84
C GLY A 30 3.91 6.60 8.50
N ASN A 31 3.01 7.48 8.03
CA ASN A 31 1.57 7.19 7.87
C ASN A 31 1.05 7.41 6.44
N ALA A 32 1.78 6.99 5.42
CA ALA A 32 1.28 6.98 4.05
C ALA A 32 0.19 5.92 3.84
N LYS A 33 -0.85 6.28 3.07
CA LYS A 33 -1.90 5.34 2.64
C LYS A 33 -1.74 5.06 1.15
N LYS A 34 -0.98 4.00 0.83
CA LYS A 34 -0.72 3.58 -0.56
C LYS A 34 -1.60 2.42 -1.06
N VAL A 35 -2.46 1.89 -0.18
CA VAL A 35 -3.53 0.94 -0.52
C VAL A 35 -4.86 1.67 -0.48
N ARG A 36 -5.66 1.55 -1.54
CA ARG A 36 -6.99 2.16 -1.66
C ARG A 36 -8.00 1.18 -2.24
N ARG A 37 -9.26 1.36 -1.84
CA ARG A 37 -10.39 0.69 -2.50
C ARG A 37 -10.92 1.57 -3.63
N LEU A 38 -11.26 0.94 -4.74
CA LEU A 38 -11.82 1.54 -5.96
C LEU A 38 -13.12 0.81 -6.32
N TYR A 39 -13.82 1.31 -7.34
CA TYR A 39 -15.04 0.70 -7.90
C TYR A 39 -15.99 0.18 -6.82
N HIS A 40 -16.58 1.12 -6.07
CA HIS A 40 -17.53 0.85 -4.97
C HIS A 40 -17.04 -0.13 -3.89
N GLY A 41 -15.72 -0.31 -3.75
CA GLY A 41 -15.14 -1.20 -2.75
C GLY A 41 -14.79 -2.60 -3.29
N GLU A 42 -15.10 -2.90 -4.54
CA GLU A 42 -14.88 -4.21 -5.15
C GLU A 42 -13.45 -4.40 -5.67
N VAL A 43 -12.71 -3.30 -5.91
CA VAL A 43 -11.33 -3.35 -6.38
C VAL A 43 -10.38 -2.83 -5.29
N ILE A 44 -9.31 -3.57 -5.02
CA ILE A 44 -8.23 -3.15 -4.13
C ILE A 44 -6.99 -2.83 -4.98
N ALA A 45 -6.49 -1.61 -4.88
CA ALA A 45 -5.31 -1.15 -5.61
C ALA A 45 -4.22 -0.66 -4.64
N GLY A 46 -2.99 -1.08 -4.90
CA GLY A 46 -1.80 -0.66 -4.17
C GLY A 46 -0.73 -0.16 -5.12
N PHE A 47 -0.06 0.94 -4.77
CA PHE A 47 1.03 1.49 -5.58
C PHE A 47 2.28 1.77 -4.73
N ALA A 48 3.36 1.04 -4.98
CA ALA A 48 4.62 1.16 -4.22
C ALA A 48 5.51 2.32 -4.70
N GLY A 49 5.19 2.92 -5.85
CA GLY A 49 5.95 3.99 -6.50
C GLY A 49 5.46 5.41 -6.18
N ALA A 50 5.95 6.36 -6.99
CA ALA A 50 5.88 7.83 -6.85
C ALA A 50 6.65 8.39 -5.64
N THR A 51 7.57 9.30 -5.97
CA THR A 51 8.50 10.13 -5.17
C THR A 51 8.34 10.05 -3.66
#